data_AF-A0A1H0SGZ1-F1
#
_entry.id   AF-A0A1H0SGZ1-F1
#
_cell.length_a   1.000
_cell.length_b   1.000
_cell.length_c   1.000
_cell.angle_alpha   90.00
_cell.angle_beta   90.00
_cell.angle_gamma   90.00
#
_symmetry.space_group_name_H-M   'P 1'
#
loop_
_entity.id
_entity.type
_entity.pdbx_description
1 polymer ?
#
loop_
_entity_poly.entity_id
_entity_poly.type
_entity_poly.pdbx_seq_one_letter_code
_entity_poly.pdbx_strand_id
1 'polypeptide(L)'
;MTIQVHGSAVVRTRRGVGDWTVWAVEQVAGIARVEERHGLTEVVIGDAPRLTDDTGAGFTALACTVDGTALVICHDAPPALLLTANGLRTAPAEPGGRELLDLKPDERLLLLSASVLDARPEALSEALYHHGGDLIRQDPVSLLAALFREVHHGAGAVVGPAPGMEPTGGGA
;
A
#
# COMPACT_ATOMS: atom_id res chain seq x y z
N MET A 1 -10.89 6.15 12.61
CA MET A 1 -10.70 6.40 11.16
C MET A 1 -10.68 7.90 10.96
N THR A 2 -9.68 8.41 10.23
CA THR A 2 -9.56 9.83 9.88
C THR A 2 -9.66 9.96 8.36
N ILE A 3 -10.31 11.02 7.86
CA ILE A 3 -10.47 11.27 6.42
C ILE A 3 -9.79 12.61 6.09
N GLN A 4 -8.93 12.61 5.08
CA GLN A 4 -8.24 13.79 4.56
C GLN A 4 -8.55 13.94 3.08
N VAL A 5 -8.86 15.17 2.65
CA VAL A 5 -9.17 15.47 1.24
C VAL A 5 -8.03 16.31 0.68
N HIS A 6 -7.37 15.80 -0.37
CA HIS A 6 -6.28 16.48 -1.07
C HIS A 6 -6.60 16.54 -2.57
N GLY A 7 -7.05 17.69 -3.04
CA GLY A 7 -7.52 17.85 -4.43
C GLY A 7 -8.77 16.99 -4.70
N SER A 8 -8.68 16.09 -5.67
CA SER A 8 -9.73 15.11 -6.02
C SER A 8 -9.62 13.79 -5.25
N ALA A 9 -8.54 13.56 -4.49
CA ALA A 9 -8.32 12.33 -3.76
C ALA A 9 -8.81 12.44 -2.31
N VAL A 10 -9.57 11.42 -1.87
CA VAL A 10 -9.94 11.24 -0.47
C VAL A 10 -9.07 10.13 0.12
N VAL A 11 -8.16 10.51 1.01
CA VAL A 11 -7.29 9.56 1.71
C VAL A 11 -7.93 9.20 3.05
N ARG A 12 -8.17 7.91 3.25
CA ARG A 12 -8.67 7.34 4.50
C ARG A 12 -7.50 6.80 5.30
N THR A 13 -7.40 7.22 6.56
CA THR A 13 -6.38 6.75 7.50
C THR A 13 -7.02 5.88 8.56
N ARG A 14 -6.51 4.66 8.71
CA ARG A 14 -6.94 3.68 9.71
C ARG A 14 -5.72 3.17 10.47
N ARG A 15 -5.83 3.15 11.81
CA ARG A 15 -4.90 2.43 12.66
C ARG A 15 -5.35 0.98 12.74
N GLY A 16 -4.41 0.06 12.57
CA GLY A 16 -4.60 -1.37 12.74
C GLY A 16 -4.03 -1.86 14.07
N VAL A 17 -4.02 -3.18 14.24
CA VAL A 17 -3.36 -3.85 15.38
C VAL A 17 -1.85 -3.63 15.32
N GLY A 18 -1.10 -3.74 16.43
CA GLY A 18 0.36 -3.65 16.40
C GLY A 18 0.92 -2.33 15.91
N ASP A 19 0.19 -1.23 16.13
CA ASP A 19 0.54 0.11 15.68
C ASP A 19 0.72 0.27 14.16
N TRP A 20 0.17 -0.65 13.37
CA TRP A 20 0.07 -0.46 11.93
C TRP A 20 -0.79 0.77 11.62
N THR A 21 -0.39 1.54 10.62
CA THR A 21 -1.22 2.58 10.02
C THR A 21 -1.36 2.31 8.52
N VAL A 22 -2.60 2.39 8.06
CA VAL A 22 -2.98 2.22 6.68
C VAL A 22 -3.55 3.54 6.18
N TRP A 23 -2.95 4.08 5.13
CA TRP A 23 -3.44 5.21 4.37
C TRP A 23 -3.93 4.67 3.03
N ALA A 24 -5.20 4.89 2.70
CA ALA A 24 -5.81 4.29 1.52
C ALA A 24 -6.61 5.30 0.71
N VAL A 25 -6.54 5.18 -0.61
CA VAL A 25 -7.33 5.95 -1.58
C VAL A 25 -8.17 4.97 -2.40
N GLU A 26 -9.42 5.33 -2.63
CA GLU A 26 -10.35 4.60 -3.48
C GLU A 26 -10.97 5.58 -4.46
N GLN A 27 -10.79 5.33 -5.76
CA GLN A 27 -11.44 6.05 -6.84
C GLN A 27 -12.50 5.16 -7.51
N VAL A 28 -13.13 5.65 -8.59
CA VAL A 28 -14.17 4.90 -9.31
C VAL A 28 -13.64 3.53 -9.74
N ALA A 29 -14.40 2.47 -9.45
CA ALA A 29 -14.04 1.08 -9.74
C ALA A 29 -12.74 0.60 -9.05
N GLY A 30 -12.24 1.30 -8.04
CA GLY A 30 -11.20 0.80 -7.14
C GLY A 30 -11.79 0.12 -5.91
N ILE A 31 -11.03 -0.81 -5.34
CA ILE A 31 -11.33 -1.43 -4.05
C ILE A 31 -10.15 -1.19 -3.13
N ALA A 32 -10.38 -0.47 -2.03
CA ALA A 32 -9.44 -0.40 -0.92
C ALA A 32 -10.11 -0.83 0.39
N ARG A 33 -10.01 -2.12 0.70
CA ARG A 33 -10.61 -2.70 1.91
C ARG A 33 -9.56 -2.81 3.00
N VAL A 34 -9.85 -2.26 4.17
CA VAL A 34 -9.00 -2.37 5.36
C VAL A 34 -9.85 -2.91 6.49
N GLU A 35 -9.45 -4.04 7.08
CA GLU A 35 -10.18 -4.71 8.14
C GLU A 35 -9.24 -5.18 9.26
N GLU A 36 -9.79 -5.37 10.45
CA GLU A 36 -9.08 -5.97 11.57
C GLU A 36 -9.79 -7.26 11.94
N ARG A 37 -9.08 -8.38 11.87
CA ARG A 37 -9.63 -9.72 12.12
C ARG A 37 -8.59 -10.57 12.83
N HIS A 38 -9.00 -11.27 13.89
CA HIS A 38 -8.14 -12.24 14.59
C HIS A 38 -6.76 -11.71 15.00
N GLY A 39 -6.65 -10.43 15.38
CA GLY A 39 -5.38 -9.80 15.75
C GLY A 39 -4.50 -9.39 14.56
N LEU A 40 -5.03 -9.45 13.33
CA LEU A 40 -4.37 -9.02 12.11
C LEU A 40 -5.00 -7.74 11.57
N THR A 41 -4.18 -6.93 10.91
CA THR A 41 -4.62 -5.85 10.03
C THR A 41 -4.59 -6.36 8.60
N GLU A 42 -5.76 -6.52 7.98
CA GLU A 42 -5.90 -6.99 6.61
C GLU A 42 -6.17 -5.81 5.67
N VAL A 43 -5.43 -5.74 4.56
CA VAL A 43 -5.57 -4.75 3.50
C VAL A 43 -5.74 -5.47 2.18
N VAL A 44 -6.73 -5.09 1.38
CA VAL A 44 -6.93 -5.59 0.02
C VAL A 44 -7.07 -4.41 -0.92
N ILE A 45 -6.19 -4.36 -1.92
CA ILE A 45 -6.19 -3.38 -3.00
C ILE A 45 -6.46 -4.11 -4.31
N GLY A 46 -7.42 -3.63 -5.09
CA GLY A 46 -7.72 -4.19 -6.40
C GLY A 46 -8.64 -3.28 -7.20
N ASP A 47 -9.03 -3.75 -8.37
CA ASP A 47 -10.05 -3.12 -9.19
C ASP A 47 -11.37 -3.88 -9.04
N ALA A 48 -12.50 -3.17 -9.18
CA ALA A 48 -13.80 -3.79 -9.17
C ALA A 48 -13.95 -4.72 -10.39
N PRO A 49 -14.56 -5.90 -10.23
CA PRO A 49 -14.79 -6.81 -11.35
C PRO A 49 -15.64 -6.10 -12.41
N ARG A 50 -15.21 -6.17 -13.66
CA ARG A 50 -16.02 -5.71 -14.79
C ARG A 50 -17.15 -6.71 -14.98
N LEU A 51 -18.37 -6.23 -15.23
CA LEU A 51 -19.58 -7.07 -15.41
C LEU A 51 -19.44 -8.14 -16.53
N THR A 52 -18.44 -8.01 -17.39
CA THR A 52 -18.19 -8.86 -18.55
C THR A 52 -16.95 -9.76 -18.41
N ASP A 53 -16.19 -9.66 -17.32
CA ASP A 53 -15.01 -10.51 -17.10
C ASP A 53 -15.35 -11.72 -16.25
N ASP A 54 -15.21 -12.91 -16.83
CA ASP A 54 -15.27 -14.20 -16.12
C ASP A 54 -13.96 -14.50 -15.38
N THR A 55 -12.89 -13.74 -15.64
CA THR A 55 -11.64 -13.79 -14.87
C THR A 55 -11.85 -13.02 -13.57
N GLY A 56 -11.64 -13.67 -12.42
CA GLY A 56 -11.78 -13.05 -11.11
C GLY A 56 -11.02 -11.72 -11.00
N ALA A 57 -11.52 -10.81 -10.17
CA ALA A 57 -10.88 -9.51 -9.99
C ALA A 57 -9.46 -9.68 -9.42
N GLY A 58 -8.46 -9.14 -10.12
CA GLY A 58 -7.08 -9.12 -9.65
C GLY A 58 -6.94 -8.28 -8.38
N PHE A 59 -6.13 -8.74 -7.43
CA PHE A 59 -5.89 -8.04 -6.17
C PHE A 59 -4.49 -8.27 -5.59
N THR A 60 -4.08 -7.31 -4.78
CA THR A 60 -2.92 -7.37 -3.89
C THR A 60 -3.43 -7.27 -2.46
N ALA A 61 -3.19 -8.31 -1.68
CA ALA A 61 -3.59 -8.42 -0.28
C ALA A 61 -2.38 -8.40 0.64
N LEU A 62 -2.58 -7.83 1.82
CA LEU A 62 -1.60 -7.75 2.89
C LEU A 62 -2.29 -8.12 4.21
N ALA A 63 -1.64 -8.96 5.01
CA ALA A 63 -2.04 -9.22 6.39
C ALA A 63 -0.85 -8.91 7.31
N CYS A 64 -1.03 -7.97 8.23
CA CYS A 64 -0.01 -7.58 9.20
C CYS A 64 -0.34 -8.09 10.60
N THR A 65 0.65 -8.68 11.25
CA THR A 65 0.61 -9.14 12.65
C THR A 65 1.04 -8.05 13.62
N VAL A 66 0.84 -8.25 14.91
CA VAL A 66 1.26 -7.28 15.94
C VAL A 66 2.77 -7.15 16.10
N ASP A 67 3.52 -8.16 15.67
CA ASP A 67 4.96 -8.26 15.88
C ASP A 67 5.78 -7.65 14.72
N GLY A 68 5.13 -6.99 13.77
CA GLY A 68 5.80 -6.40 12.61
C GLY A 68 5.88 -7.32 11.39
N THR A 69 5.47 -8.59 11.50
CA THR A 69 5.43 -9.50 10.35
C THR A 69 4.24 -9.20 9.44
N ALA A 70 4.49 -9.20 8.13
CA ALA A 70 3.53 -8.94 7.06
C ALA A 70 3.55 -10.04 6.00
N LEU A 71 2.39 -10.59 5.65
CA LEU A 71 2.23 -11.49 4.51
C LEU A 71 1.61 -10.74 3.35
N VAL A 72 2.32 -10.65 2.23
CA VAL A 72 1.81 -10.09 0.97
C VAL A 72 1.42 -11.22 0.03
N ILE A 73 0.25 -11.12 -0.61
CA ILE A 73 -0.24 -12.06 -1.62
C ILE A 73 -0.71 -11.26 -2.82
N CYS A 74 -0.33 -11.68 -4.02
CA CYS A 74 -0.78 -11.07 -5.27
C CYS A 74 -1.49 -12.09 -6.14
N HIS A 75 -2.59 -11.70 -6.75
CA HIS A 75 -3.32 -12.49 -7.72
C HIS A 75 -3.73 -11.60 -8.89
N ASP A 76 -3.11 -11.80 -10.05
CA ASP A 76 -3.40 -11.04 -11.28
C ASP A 76 -3.43 -9.52 -11.08
N ALA A 77 -2.58 -9.01 -10.20
CA ALA A 77 -2.44 -7.60 -9.85
C ALA A 77 -0.95 -7.23 -9.67
N PRO A 78 -0.62 -5.92 -9.73
CA PRO A 78 0.74 -5.46 -9.46
C PRO A 78 1.26 -5.90 -8.09
N PRO A 79 2.53 -6.34 -7.98
CA PRO A 79 3.12 -6.62 -6.68
C PRO A 79 3.15 -5.35 -5.81
N ALA A 80 3.13 -5.53 -4.49
CA ALA A 80 3.39 -4.42 -3.59
C ALA A 80 4.84 -3.94 -3.76
N LEU A 81 5.08 -2.67 -3.48
CA LEU A 81 6.41 -2.07 -3.47
C LEU A 81 6.85 -1.90 -2.02
N LEU A 82 7.90 -2.61 -1.60
CA LEU A 82 8.58 -2.36 -0.34
C LEU A 82 9.50 -1.15 -0.50
N LEU A 83 9.21 -0.11 0.25
CA LEU A 83 9.95 1.14 0.33
C LEU A 83 10.86 1.09 1.56
N THR A 84 12.15 1.34 1.34
CA THR A 84 13.19 1.33 2.37
C THR A 84 14.07 2.57 2.23
N ALA A 85 14.90 2.87 3.23
CA ALA A 85 15.92 3.93 3.11
C ALA A 85 16.91 3.70 1.97
N ASN A 86 17.14 2.44 1.58
CA ASN A 86 18.12 2.06 0.55
C ASN A 86 17.52 1.97 -0.86
N GLY A 87 16.22 2.23 -1.01
CA GLY A 87 15.51 2.12 -2.28
C GLY A 87 14.26 1.27 -2.16
N LEU A 88 13.87 0.64 -3.25
CA LEU A 88 12.62 -0.09 -3.38
C LEU A 88 12.80 -1.46 -4.03
N ARG A 89 11.88 -2.38 -3.71
CA ARG A 89 11.76 -3.67 -4.40
C ARG A 89 10.30 -4.12 -4.43
N THR A 90 9.99 -5.04 -5.34
CA THR A 90 8.68 -5.71 -5.34
C THR A 90 8.60 -6.74 -4.20
N ALA A 91 7.38 -6.92 -3.69
CA ALA A 91 7.00 -7.95 -2.74
C ALA A 91 5.57 -8.40 -3.08
N PRO A 92 5.35 -9.66 -3.53
CA PRO A 92 6.34 -10.68 -3.81
C PRO A 92 7.29 -10.29 -4.95
N ALA A 93 8.51 -10.82 -4.90
CA ALA A 93 9.45 -10.70 -6.02
C ALA A 93 8.94 -11.37 -7.31
N GLU A 94 8.19 -12.46 -7.17
CA GLU A 94 7.59 -13.22 -8.28
C GLU A 94 6.12 -12.81 -8.51
N PRO A 95 5.71 -12.55 -9.77
CA PRO A 95 4.31 -12.28 -10.11
C PRO A 95 3.36 -13.40 -9.67
N GLY A 96 2.21 -13.04 -9.09
CA GLY A 96 1.21 -14.01 -8.61
C GLY A 96 1.64 -14.81 -7.37
N GLY A 97 2.76 -14.43 -6.74
CA GLY A 97 3.32 -15.11 -5.58
C GLY A 97 2.77 -14.63 -4.24
N ARG A 98 3.45 -15.07 -3.19
CA ARG A 98 3.30 -14.57 -1.83
C ARG A 98 4.67 -14.40 -1.19
N GLU A 99 4.81 -13.41 -0.32
CA GLU A 99 6.05 -13.15 0.40
C GLU A 99 5.76 -12.79 1.85
N LEU A 100 6.50 -13.41 2.77
CA LEU A 100 6.50 -13.08 4.18
C LEU A 100 7.63 -12.09 4.45
N LEU A 101 7.31 -10.98 5.09
CA LEU A 101 8.21 -9.87 5.37
C LEU A 101 8.24 -9.60 6.87
N ASP A 102 9.43 -9.38 7.41
CA ASP A 102 9.60 -8.75 8.72
C ASP A 102 9.89 -7.26 8.50
N LEU A 103 8.83 -6.45 8.52
CA LEU A 103 8.91 -5.02 8.22
C LEU A 103 9.57 -4.27 9.36
N LYS A 104 10.58 -3.47 9.01
CA LYS A 104 11.26 -2.60 9.98
C LYS A 104 10.47 -1.31 10.25
N PRO A 105 10.75 -0.63 11.38
CA PRO A 105 10.12 0.63 11.73
C PRO A 105 10.21 1.72 10.66
N ASP A 106 11.27 1.68 9.84
CA ASP A 106 11.57 2.63 8.76
C ASP A 106 11.16 2.15 7.37
N GLU A 107 10.43 1.03 7.27
CA GLU A 107 9.98 0.46 6.02
C GLU A 107 8.46 0.64 5.83
N ARG A 108 8.03 0.74 4.57
CA ARG A 108 6.61 0.86 4.20
C ARG A 108 6.30 0.01 2.98
N LEU A 109 5.06 -0.45 2.87
CA LEU A 109 4.53 -1.08 1.67
C LEU A 109 3.63 -0.09 0.94
N LEU A 110 3.80 0.01 -0.38
CA LEU A 110 2.89 0.69 -1.29
C LEU A 110 2.18 -0.36 -2.16
N LEU A 111 0.86 -0.40 -2.08
CA LEU A 111 -0.01 -1.29 -2.85
C LEU A 111 -0.80 -0.45 -3.84
N LEU A 112 -0.89 -0.89 -5.10
CA LEU A 112 -1.62 -0.21 -6.17
C LEU A 112 -2.45 -1.23 -6.94
N SER A 113 -3.65 -0.83 -7.39
CA SER A 113 -4.43 -1.65 -8.31
C SER A 113 -3.82 -1.59 -9.72
N ALA A 114 -4.21 -2.55 -10.58
CA ALA A 114 -3.74 -2.60 -11.97
C ALA A 114 -4.08 -1.31 -12.73
N SER A 115 -5.31 -0.82 -12.58
CA SER A 115 -5.77 0.42 -13.24
C SER A 115 -4.94 1.65 -12.87
N VAL A 116 -4.40 1.71 -11.64
CA VAL A 116 -3.55 2.82 -11.21
C VAL A 116 -2.16 2.71 -11.83
N LEU A 117 -1.59 1.50 -11.86
CA LEU A 117 -0.30 1.26 -12.50
C LEU A 117 -0.36 1.57 -14.00
N ASP A 118 -1.41 1.12 -14.68
CA ASP A 118 -1.60 1.32 -16.12
C ASP A 118 -1.82 2.78 -16.50
N ALA A 119 -2.46 3.57 -15.63
CA ALA A 119 -2.74 4.97 -15.88
C ALA A 119 -1.51 5.88 -15.74
N ARG A 120 -0.50 5.46 -14.96
CA ARG A 120 0.67 6.30 -14.60
C ARG A 120 1.99 5.53 -14.51
N PRO A 121 2.40 4.79 -15.55
CA PRO A 121 3.68 4.10 -15.51
C PRO A 121 4.86 5.09 -15.41
N GLU A 122 4.80 6.25 -16.08
CA GLU A 122 5.90 7.24 -16.07
C GLU A 122 6.00 7.98 -14.75
N ALA A 123 4.88 8.44 -14.17
CA ALA A 123 4.93 9.20 -12.91
C ALA A 123 5.37 8.31 -11.73
N LEU A 124 4.95 7.04 -11.73
CA LEU A 124 5.48 6.07 -10.79
C LEU A 124 6.97 5.82 -11.08
N SER A 125 7.36 5.60 -12.34
CA SER A 125 8.77 5.39 -12.70
C SER A 125 9.65 6.57 -12.28
N GLU A 126 9.27 7.82 -12.55
CA GLU A 126 10.03 9.01 -12.14
C GLU A 126 10.16 9.10 -10.62
N ALA A 127 9.07 8.87 -9.89
CA ALA A 127 9.07 8.82 -8.43
C ALA A 127 10.02 7.73 -7.89
N LEU A 128 10.01 6.56 -8.53
CA LEU A 128 10.85 5.40 -8.15
C LEU A 128 12.33 5.61 -8.53
N TYR A 129 12.63 6.12 -9.72
CA TYR A 129 13.99 6.24 -10.27
C TYR A 129 14.79 7.41 -9.68
N HIS A 130 14.15 8.55 -9.45
CA HIS A 130 14.87 9.75 -8.99
C HIS A 130 14.87 9.91 -7.47
N HIS A 131 13.94 9.25 -6.76
CA HIS A 131 13.62 9.58 -5.37
C HIS A 131 13.34 8.35 -4.49
N GLY A 132 13.80 7.15 -4.82
CA GLY A 132 13.49 5.93 -4.06
C GLY A 132 13.70 6.04 -2.53
N GLY A 133 14.82 6.61 -2.08
CA GLY A 133 15.10 6.87 -0.66
C GLY A 133 14.40 8.10 -0.07
N ASP A 134 13.80 8.96 -0.90
CA ASP A 134 12.99 10.09 -0.45
C ASP A 134 11.52 9.69 -0.31
N LEU A 135 11.03 8.73 -1.11
CA LEU A 135 9.65 8.23 -1.05
C LEU A 135 9.29 7.70 0.34
N ILE A 136 10.19 6.98 0.99
CA ILE A 136 9.98 6.47 2.35
C ILE A 136 9.85 7.60 3.38
N ARG A 137 10.48 8.75 3.12
CA ARG A 137 10.44 9.95 3.98
C ARG A 137 9.27 10.87 3.68
N GLN A 138 8.61 10.72 2.54
CA GLN A 138 7.41 11.48 2.22
C GLN A 138 6.27 11.14 3.19
N ASP A 139 5.44 12.13 3.46
CA ASP A 139 4.18 11.90 4.16
C ASP A 139 3.27 10.99 3.30
N PRO A 140 2.75 9.86 3.84
CA PRO A 140 1.95 8.90 3.09
C PRO A 140 0.73 9.50 2.40
N VAL A 141 0.08 10.48 3.04
CA VAL A 141 -1.10 11.17 2.49
C VAL A 141 -0.70 11.98 1.26
N SER A 142 0.39 12.74 1.38
CA SER A 142 0.95 13.53 0.28
C SER A 142 1.43 12.67 -0.88
N LEU A 143 2.08 11.53 -0.60
CA LEU A 143 2.48 10.55 -1.61
C LEU A 143 1.27 10.00 -2.38
N LEU A 144 0.24 9.52 -1.68
CA LEU A 144 -0.98 9.01 -2.32
C LEU A 144 -1.71 10.12 -3.08
N ALA A 145 -1.82 11.33 -2.54
CA ALA A 145 -2.44 12.46 -3.25
C ALA A 145 -1.71 12.81 -4.54
N ALA A 146 -0.37 12.74 -4.55
CA ALA A 146 0.43 12.98 -5.74
C ALA A 146 0.21 11.89 -6.80
N LEU A 147 0.23 10.61 -6.40
CA LEU A 147 -0.01 9.47 -7.30
C LEU A 147 -1.42 9.50 -7.91
N PHE A 148 -2.42 9.93 -7.14
CA PHE A 148 -3.83 9.92 -7.56
C PHE A 148 -4.32 11.25 -8.14
N ARG A 149 -3.47 12.29 -8.25
CA ARG A 149 -3.88 13.63 -8.72
C ARG A 149 -4.60 13.60 -10.06
N GLU A 150 -4.16 12.72 -10.96
CA GLU A 150 -4.66 12.61 -12.33
C GLU A 150 -5.11 11.17 -12.67
N VAL A 151 -5.40 10.36 -11.63
CA VAL A 151 -5.92 9.00 -11.75
C VAL A 151 -7.36 8.99 -11.26
N HIS A 152 -8.29 8.68 -12.17
CA HIS A 152 -9.73 8.73 -11.89
C HIS A 152 -10.33 7.36 -11.55
N HIS A 153 -9.54 6.28 -11.68
CA HIS A 153 -9.98 4.90 -11.49
C HIS A 153 -8.98 4.08 -10.68
N GLY A 154 -9.47 3.11 -9.93
CA GLY A 154 -8.64 2.17 -9.16
C GLY A 154 -8.38 2.60 -7.72
N ALA A 155 -7.45 1.92 -7.05
CA ALA A 155 -7.22 2.04 -5.62
C ALA A 155 -5.74 1.88 -5.26
N GLY A 156 -5.37 2.40 -4.09
CA GLY A 156 -4.01 2.28 -3.58
C GLY A 156 -3.94 2.46 -2.08
N ALA A 157 -2.88 1.92 -1.47
CA ALA A 157 -2.60 2.11 -0.06
C ALA A 157 -1.11 2.19 0.24
N VAL A 158 -0.76 2.99 1.24
CA VAL A 158 0.52 2.91 1.94
C VAL A 158 0.26 2.26 3.29
N VAL A 159 1.10 1.31 3.68
CA VAL A 159 1.02 0.60 4.95
C VAL A 159 2.38 0.65 5.63
N GLY A 160 2.39 1.06 6.89
CA GLY A 160 3.61 1.17 7.65
C GLY A 160 3.35 1.32 9.15
N PRO A 161 4.40 1.31 9.97
CA PRO A 161 4.33 1.59 11.40
C PRO A 161 3.76 3.01 11.65
N ALA A 162 3.10 3.20 12.78
CA ALA A 162 2.57 4.50 13.17
C ALA A 162 3.71 5.55 13.29
N PRO A 163 3.52 6.75 12.73
CA PRO A 163 4.53 7.81 12.82
C PRO A 163 4.77 8.23 14.28
N GLY A 164 6.05 8.36 14.65
CA GLY A 164 6.46 8.86 15.97
C GLY A 164 6.79 7.79 17.01
N MET A 165 6.85 6.52 16.63
CA MET A 165 7.42 5.50 17.51
C MET A 165 8.93 5.47 17.33
N GLU A 166 9.67 6.04 18.30
CA GLU A 166 11.07 5.64 18.45
C GLU A 166 11.07 4.13 18.75
N PRO A 167 11.99 3.35 18.15
CA PRO A 167 12.14 1.95 18.54
C PRO A 167 12.39 1.97 20.04
N THR A 168 11.43 1.47 20.83
CA THR A 168 11.65 1.27 22.25
C THR A 168 12.79 0.27 22.33
N GLY A 169 14.00 0.79 22.49
CA GLY A 169 15.23 0.02 22.51
C GLY A 169 15.06 -1.03 23.59
N GLY A 170 14.75 -2.25 23.17
CA GLY A 170 14.87 -3.44 24.00
C GLY A 170 16.35 -3.63 24.23
N GLY A 171 16.88 -2.91 25.22
CA GLY A 171 18.19 -3.19 25.79
C GLY A 171 18.15 -4.62 26.31
N ALA A 172 18.94 -5.48 25.67
CA ALA A 172 19.41 -6.73 26.25
C ALA A 172 20.76 -6.47 26.91
#